data_AF-A0A819STQ4-F1
#
_entry.id   AF-A0A819STQ4-F1
#
_cell.length_a   1.000
_cell.length_b   1.000
_cell.length_c   1.000
_cell.angle_alpha   90.00
_cell.angle_beta   90.00
_cell.angle_gamma   90.00
#
_symmetry.space_group_name_H-M   'P 1'
#
loop_
_entity.id
_entity.type
_entity.pdbx_description
1 polymer ?
#
loop_
_entity_poly.entity_id
_entity_poly.type
_entity_poly.pdbx_seq_one_letter_code
_entity_poly.pdbx_strand_id
1 'polypeptide(L)'
;MATNGKLNEHERCYIIGRAAILGVPQEKLDELHTYQADTSENNPNFNLPHVKKTRMGLIHNLFRVLSIDHKIHPKDIKTIYTLGKKLGATEEQIQQIQSLYEDEEKLREKRASLLFPHGFNDALKEYQKLH
;
A
#
# COMPACT_ATOMS: atom_id res chain seq x y z
N MET A 1 -5.07 4.89 -6.44
CA MET A 1 -6.34 5.43 -5.91
C MET A 1 -7.39 4.42 -6.29
N ALA A 2 -8.17 3.93 -5.34
CA ALA A 2 -9.43 3.31 -5.68
C ALA A 2 -10.26 4.32 -6.49
N THR A 3 -10.67 3.89 -7.68
CA THR A 3 -11.74 4.35 -8.60
C THR A 3 -12.24 5.81 -8.70
N ASN A 4 -11.89 6.77 -7.85
CA ASN A 4 -12.25 8.20 -7.93
C ASN A 4 -11.34 9.11 -7.07
N GLY A 5 -10.13 8.66 -6.75
CA GLY A 5 -9.20 9.46 -5.93
C GLY A 5 -9.39 9.40 -4.42
N LYS A 6 -10.31 8.56 -3.93
CA LYS A 6 -10.53 8.33 -2.50
C LYS A 6 -10.16 6.91 -2.14
N LEU A 7 -9.39 6.74 -1.08
CA LEU A 7 -9.13 5.43 -0.49
C LEU A 7 -10.41 4.91 0.17
N ASN A 8 -10.70 3.63 -0.01
CA ASN A 8 -11.73 2.97 0.79
C ASN A 8 -11.23 2.79 2.24
N GLU A 9 -12.13 2.36 3.13
CA GLU A 9 -11.81 2.21 4.56
C GLU A 9 -10.68 1.19 4.80
N HIS A 10 -10.68 0.05 4.10
CA HIS A 10 -9.64 -0.97 4.23
C HIS A 10 -8.26 -0.45 3.80
N GLU A 11 -8.18 0.24 2.67
CA GLU A 11 -6.96 0.87 2.17
C GLU A 11 -6.44 1.93 3.15
N ARG A 12 -7.33 2.73 3.74
CA ARG A 12 -6.98 3.73 4.74
C ARG A 12 -6.45 3.09 6.03
N CYS A 13 -7.15 2.09 6.56
CA CYS A 13 -6.73 1.33 7.73
C CYS A 13 -5.34 0.73 7.54
N TYR A 14 -5.06 0.22 6.34
CA TYR A 14 -3.74 -0.31 6.03
C TYR A 14 -2.64 0.76 6.05
N ILE A 15 -2.88 1.95 5.47
CA ILE A 15 -1.93 3.07 5.54
C ILE A 15 -1.66 3.48 6.99
N ILE A 16 -2.72 3.60 7.81
CA ILE A 16 -2.61 3.99 9.22
C ILE A 16 -1.83 2.94 10.02
N GLY A 17 -2.17 1.66 9.85
CA GLY A 17 -1.43 0.57 10.51
C GLY A 17 0.05 0.55 10.11
N ARG A 18 0.35 0.82 8.84
CA ARG A 18 1.75 0.92 8.38
C ARG A 18 2.47 2.12 8.99
N ALA A 19 1.82 3.28 9.07
CA ALA A 19 2.37 4.47 9.69
C ALA A 19 2.63 4.25 11.20
N ALA A 20 1.73 3.53 11.88
CA ALA A 20 1.90 3.17 13.28
C ALA A 20 3.14 2.29 13.52
N ILE A 21 3.38 1.31 12.66
CA ILE A 21 4.60 0.46 12.72
C ILE A 21 5.88 1.30 12.55
N LEU A 22 5.82 2.38 11.78
CA LEU A 22 6.95 3.30 11.57
C LEU A 22 7.13 4.31 12.72
N GLY A 23 6.33 4.21 13.79
CA GLY A 23 6.44 5.08 14.97
C GLY A 23 5.91 6.49 14.74
N VAL A 24 5.00 6.68 13.76
CA VAL A 24 4.33 7.97 13.57
C VAL A 24 3.52 8.31 14.82
N PRO A 25 3.63 9.55 15.36
CA PRO A 25 2.91 9.95 16.57
C PRO A 25 1.39 9.78 16.45
N GLN A 26 0.72 9.43 17.55
CA GLN A 26 -0.73 9.16 17.56
C GLN A 26 -1.55 10.31 16.98
N GLU A 27 -1.24 11.56 17.34
CA GLU A 27 -1.91 12.75 16.79
C GLU A 27 -1.89 12.78 15.25
N LYS A 28 -0.78 12.35 14.64
CA LYS A 28 -0.65 12.25 13.18
C LYS A 28 -1.38 11.05 12.61
N LEU A 29 -1.50 9.96 13.35
CA LEU A 29 -2.34 8.82 12.96
C LEU A 29 -3.83 9.21 12.96
N ASP A 30 -4.26 9.97 13.97
CA ASP A 30 -5.63 10.46 14.10
C ASP A 30 -6.01 11.39 12.93
N GLU A 31 -5.08 12.27 12.51
CA GLU A 31 -5.25 13.10 11.31
C GLU A 31 -5.47 12.26 10.03
N LEU A 32 -4.79 11.12 9.89
CA LEU A 32 -4.91 10.25 8.71
C LEU A 32 -6.28 9.59 8.57
N HIS A 33 -7.09 9.50 9.63
CA HIS A 33 -8.44 8.98 9.54
C HIS A 33 -9.36 9.87 8.69
N THR A 34 -9.17 11.18 8.75
CA THR A 34 -10.03 12.16 8.05
C THR A 34 -9.34 12.82 6.87
N TYR A 35 -8.02 12.68 6.76
CA TYR A 35 -7.21 13.28 5.71
C TYR A 35 -7.73 12.96 4.30
N GLN A 36 -7.95 14.01 3.51
CA GLN A 36 -8.27 13.95 2.10
C GLN A 36 -7.00 14.27 1.30
N ALA A 37 -6.47 13.29 0.57
CA ALA A 37 -5.28 13.50 -0.24
C ALA A 37 -5.59 14.43 -1.42
N ASP A 38 -4.84 15.52 -1.54
CA ASP A 38 -4.82 16.32 -2.75
C ASP A 38 -3.94 15.63 -3.79
N THR A 39 -4.55 15.19 -4.89
CA THR A 39 -3.86 14.54 -6.00
C THR A 39 -3.80 15.41 -7.25
N SER A 40 -4.09 16.71 -7.10
CA SER A 40 -3.98 17.71 -8.16
C SER A 40 -2.57 17.70 -8.76
N GLU A 41 -2.47 18.03 -10.05
CA GLU A 41 -1.18 18.06 -10.75
C GLU A 41 -0.22 19.10 -10.17
N ASN A 42 -0.77 20.15 -9.56
CA ASN A 42 -0.02 21.26 -8.98
C ASN A 42 0.26 21.09 -7.48
N ASN A 43 -0.02 19.92 -6.89
CA ASN A 43 0.24 19.73 -5.47
C ASN A 43 1.76 19.86 -5.19
N PRO A 44 2.19 20.89 -4.43
CA PRO A 44 3.60 21.13 -4.14
C PRO A 44 4.26 19.99 -3.36
N ASN A 45 3.47 19.16 -2.67
CA ASN A 45 3.98 18.04 -1.87
C ASN A 45 4.71 17.00 -2.73
N PHE A 46 4.33 16.80 -4.00
CA PHE A 46 5.04 15.91 -4.92
C PHE A 46 6.49 16.37 -5.18
N ASN A 47 6.78 17.65 -4.96
CA ASN A 47 8.09 18.23 -5.21
C ASN A 47 8.99 18.31 -3.97
N LEU A 48 8.51 17.91 -2.79
CA LEU A 48 9.28 17.97 -1.55
C LEU A 48 10.56 17.10 -1.65
N PRO A 49 11.71 17.55 -1.13
CA PRO A 49 12.97 16.82 -1.26
C PRO A 49 12.92 15.38 -0.74
N HIS A 50 12.23 15.14 0.38
CA HIS A 50 12.10 13.81 0.95
C HIS A 50 11.18 12.92 0.10
N VAL A 51 10.10 13.45 -0.48
CA VAL A 51 9.23 12.71 -1.42
C VAL A 51 10.01 12.28 -2.65
N LYS A 52 10.84 13.17 -3.23
CA LYS A 52 11.70 12.81 -4.38
C LYS A 52 12.70 11.71 -4.05
N LYS A 53 13.26 11.72 -2.83
CA LYS A 53 14.21 10.69 -2.36
C LYS A 53 13.54 9.34 -2.11
N THR A 54 12.29 9.33 -1.66
CA THR A 54 11.57 8.09 -1.30
C THR A 54 10.56 7.62 -2.36
N ARG A 55 10.49 8.29 -3.52
CA ARG A 55 9.47 8.07 -4.56
C ARG A 55 9.27 6.61 -4.97
N MET A 56 10.34 5.81 -5.09
CA MET A 56 10.23 4.39 -5.43
C MET A 56 9.53 3.59 -4.33
N GLY A 57 9.87 3.86 -3.07
CA GLY A 57 9.18 3.27 -1.92
C GLY A 57 7.72 3.73 -1.82
N LEU A 58 7.42 4.98 -2.17
CA LEU A 58 6.03 5.47 -2.25
C LEU A 58 5.24 4.72 -3.34
N ILE A 59 5.81 4.52 -4.53
CA ILE A 59 5.18 3.77 -5.62
C ILE A 59 4.95 2.31 -5.21
N HIS A 60 5.95 1.67 -4.59
CA HIS A 60 5.80 0.31 -4.04
C HIS A 60 4.68 0.24 -3.00
N ASN A 61 4.59 1.24 -2.14
CA ASN A 61 3.50 1.33 -1.17
C ASN A 61 2.12 1.49 -1.84
N LEU A 62 2.03 2.19 -2.97
CA LEU A 62 0.78 2.30 -3.73
C LEU A 62 0.32 0.94 -4.25
N PHE A 63 1.22 0.11 -4.77
CA PHE A 63 0.90 -1.28 -5.14
C PHE A 63 0.34 -2.02 -3.91
N ARG A 64 1.08 -2.04 -2.80
CA ARG A 64 0.63 -2.75 -1.58
C ARG A 64 -0.72 -2.28 -1.03
N VAL A 65 -1.01 -0.98 -1.07
CA VAL A 65 -2.29 -0.43 -0.59
C VAL A 65 -3.45 -0.84 -1.50
N LEU A 66 -3.27 -0.73 -2.81
CA LEU A 66 -4.34 -0.97 -3.79
C LEU A 66 -4.53 -2.46 -4.13
N SER A 67 -3.77 -3.33 -3.46
CA SER A 67 -3.83 -4.79 -3.62
C SER A 67 -4.18 -5.49 -2.31
N ILE A 68 -4.92 -4.81 -1.43
CA ILE A 68 -5.16 -5.32 -0.08
C ILE A 68 -5.92 -6.66 -0.06
N ASP A 69 -6.69 -6.94 -1.11
CA ASP A 69 -7.36 -8.21 -1.39
C ASP A 69 -6.48 -9.21 -2.16
N HIS A 70 -5.18 -8.95 -2.24
CA HIS A 70 -4.18 -9.69 -3.00
C HIS A 70 -4.42 -9.69 -4.52
N LYS A 71 -5.17 -8.73 -5.04
CA LYS A 71 -5.39 -8.56 -6.48
C LYS A 71 -5.20 -7.11 -6.88
N ILE A 72 -4.41 -6.88 -7.93
CA ILE A 72 -4.35 -5.56 -8.55
C ILE A 72 -5.31 -5.54 -9.73
N HIS A 73 -6.33 -4.69 -9.68
CA HIS A 73 -7.18 -4.49 -10.84
C HIS A 73 -6.51 -3.59 -11.88
N PRO A 74 -6.77 -3.76 -13.19
CA PRO A 74 -6.17 -2.93 -14.25
C PRO A 74 -6.36 -1.42 -14.06
N LYS A 75 -7.50 -1.01 -13.49
CA LYS A 75 -7.81 0.38 -13.14
C LYS A 75 -6.84 0.97 -12.09
N ASP A 76 -6.39 0.13 -11.15
CA ASP A 76 -5.50 0.52 -10.07
C ASP A 76 -4.06 0.60 -10.60
N ILE A 77 -3.65 -0.32 -11.50
CA ILE A 77 -2.38 -0.22 -12.25
C ILE A 77 -2.28 1.13 -12.95
N LYS A 78 -3.27 1.48 -13.78
CA LYS A 78 -3.27 2.76 -14.50
C LYS A 78 -3.08 3.94 -13.55
N THR A 79 -3.76 3.91 -12.41
CA THR A 79 -3.67 4.97 -11.41
C THR A 79 -2.29 5.05 -10.76
N ILE A 80 -1.67 3.91 -10.44
CA ILE A 80 -0.31 3.87 -9.90
C ILE A 80 0.67 4.45 -10.90
N TYR A 81 0.54 4.12 -12.18
CA TYR A 81 1.41 4.67 -13.23
C TYR A 81 1.23 6.19 -13.37
N THR A 82 0.00 6.71 -13.30
CA THR A 82 -0.26 8.15 -13.29
C THR A 82 0.40 8.84 -12.10
N LEU A 83 0.26 8.30 -10.89
CA LEU A 83 0.86 8.88 -9.68
C LEU A 83 2.39 8.74 -9.66
N GLY A 84 2.92 7.61 -10.15
CA GLY A 84 4.36 7.39 -10.28
C GLY A 84 5.00 8.41 -11.21
N LYS A 85 4.36 8.71 -12.35
CA LYS A 85 4.81 9.77 -13.27
C LYS A 85 4.77 11.15 -12.59
N LYS A 86 3.74 11.46 -11.80
CA LYS A 86 3.66 12.70 -10.99
C LYS A 86 4.77 12.80 -9.93
N LEU A 87 5.20 11.67 -9.39
CA LEU A 87 6.35 11.58 -8.47
C LEU A 87 7.72 11.67 -9.19
N GLY A 88 7.72 11.83 -10.52
CA GLY A 88 8.93 11.94 -11.34
C GLY A 88 9.60 10.60 -11.65
N ALA A 89 8.86 9.49 -11.59
CA ALA A 89 9.35 8.18 -12.02
C ALA A 89 9.14 7.97 -13.52
N THR A 90 10.08 7.26 -14.16
CA THR A 90 9.88 6.75 -15.52
C THR A 90 8.95 5.54 -15.51
N GLU A 91 8.36 5.23 -16.67
CA GLU A 91 7.50 4.06 -16.82
C GLU A 91 8.25 2.75 -16.52
N GLU A 92 9.48 2.64 -17.00
CA GLU A 92 10.38 1.51 -16.71
C GLU A 92 10.63 1.35 -15.21
N GLN A 93 10.87 2.44 -14.48
CA GLN A 93 11.04 2.39 -13.01
C GLN A 93 9.78 1.89 -12.32
N ILE A 94 8.61 2.34 -12.75
CA ILE A 94 7.33 1.89 -12.18
C ILE A 94 7.13 0.40 -12.47
N GLN A 95 7.45 -0.07 -13.68
CA GLN A 95 7.37 -1.48 -14.06
C GLN A 95 8.31 -2.37 -13.23
N GLN A 96 9.54 -1.92 -12.96
CA GLN A 96 10.46 -2.64 -12.09
C GLN A 96 9.90 -2.79 -10.67
N ILE A 97 9.27 -1.73 -10.13
CA ILE A 97 8.63 -1.77 -8.82
C ILE A 97 7.38 -2.66 -8.81
N GLN A 98 6.62 -2.69 -9.91
CA GLN A 98 5.51 -3.61 -10.07
C GLN A 98 5.99 -5.07 -10.02
N SER A 99 7.03 -5.40 -10.80
CA SER A 99 7.61 -6.75 -10.81
C SER A 99 8.11 -7.17 -9.43
N LEU A 100 8.77 -6.25 -8.71
CA LEU A 100 9.20 -6.49 -7.33
C LEU A 100 8.01 -6.84 -6.42
N TYR A 101 6.93 -6.05 -6.49
CA TYR A 101 5.72 -6.32 -5.71
C TYR A 101 5.11 -7.69 -6.04
N GLU A 102 5.02 -8.05 -7.32
CA GLU A 102 4.50 -9.36 -7.75
C GLU A 102 5.35 -10.53 -7.22
N ASP A 103 6.67 -10.38 -7.16
CA ASP A 103 7.57 -11.38 -6.60
C ASP A 103 7.48 -11.47 -5.08
N GLU A 104 7.30 -10.34 -4.39
CA GLU A 104 7.03 -10.31 -2.95
C GLU A 104 5.73 -11.03 -2.59
N GLU A 105 4.67 -10.87 -3.38
CA GLU A 105 3.40 -11.57 -3.15
C GLU A 105 3.56 -13.08 -3.33
N LYS A 106 4.22 -13.54 -4.39
CA LYS A 106 4.54 -14.98 -4.56
C LYS A 106 5.33 -15.53 -3.37
N LEU A 107 6.32 -14.77 -2.89
CA LEU A 107 7.13 -15.18 -1.74
C LEU A 107 6.30 -15.21 -0.44
N ARG A 108 5.41 -14.22 -0.25
CA ARG A 108 4.49 -14.15 0.89
C ARG A 108 3.56 -15.36 0.90
N GLU A 109 2.97 -15.71 -0.24
CA GLU A 109 2.12 -16.90 -0.40
C GLU A 109 2.88 -18.19 -0.10
N LYS A 110 4.08 -18.35 -0.65
CA LYS A 110 4.97 -19.48 -0.35
C LYS A 110 5.30 -19.58 1.14
N ARG A 111 5.59 -18.45 1.78
CA ARG A 111 5.86 -18.43 3.23
C ARG A 111 4.62 -18.83 4.03
N ALA A 112 3.45 -18.32 3.65
CA ALA A 112 2.19 -18.64 4.32
C ALA A 112 1.86 -20.14 4.22
N SER A 113 2.03 -20.76 3.04
CA SER A 113 1.76 -22.19 2.86
C SER A 113 2.73 -23.09 3.63
N LEU A 114 3.99 -22.67 3.80
CA LEU A 114 4.99 -23.40 4.57
C LEU A 114 4.78 -23.27 6.09
N LEU A 115 4.48 -22.07 6.58
CA LEU A 115 4.34 -21.80 8.02
C LEU A 115 2.97 -22.21 8.56
N PHE A 116 1.93 -22.14 7.72
CA PHE A 116 0.55 -22.43 8.11
C PHE A 116 -0.09 -23.38 7.09
N PRO A 117 0.38 -24.64 6.98
CA PRO A 117 -0.09 -25.59 5.97
C PRO A 117 -1.59 -25.94 6.11
N HIS A 118 -2.16 -25.77 7.31
CA HIS A 118 -3.59 -25.96 7.59
C HIS A 118 -4.35 -24.63 7.71
N GLY A 119 -3.72 -23.51 7.35
CA GLY A 119 -4.28 -22.17 7.46
C GLY A 119 -4.10 -21.55 8.85
N PHE A 120 -3.84 -20.24 8.87
CA PHE A 120 -3.73 -19.47 10.11
C PHE A 120 -5.08 -19.34 10.84
N ASN A 121 -6.18 -19.29 10.07
CA ASN A 121 -7.52 -19.05 10.61
C ASN A 121 -8.02 -20.21 11.48
N ASP A 122 -7.57 -21.43 11.23
CA ASP A 122 -7.99 -22.58 12.04
C ASP A 122 -7.31 -22.55 13.41
N ALA A 123 -6.01 -22.24 13.46
CA ALA A 123 -5.31 -21.97 14.73
C ALA A 123 -5.92 -20.80 15.51
N LEU A 124 -6.33 -19.73 14.81
CA LEU A 124 -6.97 -18.57 15.46
C LEU A 124 -8.35 -18.92 16.04
N LYS A 125 -9.17 -19.69 15.31
CA LYS A 125 -10.47 -20.18 15.80
C LYS A 125 -10.32 -21.10 17.00
N GLU A 126 -9.30 -21.95 17.01
CA GLU A 126 -8.99 -22.80 18.17
C GLU A 126 -8.63 -21.95 19.38
N TYR A 127 -7.76 -20.96 19.22
CA TYR A 127 -7.40 -20.02 20.28
C TYR A 127 -8.62 -19.28 20.85
N GLN A 128 -9.51 -18.77 19.99
CA GLN A 128 -10.72 -18.05 20.40
C GLN A 128 -11.76 -18.93 21.11
N LYS A 129 -11.67 -20.25 21.03
CA LYS A 129 -12.56 -21.16 21.79
C LYS A 129 -12.06 -21.41 23.21
N LEU A 130 -10.79 -21.11 23.49
CA LEU A 130 -10.15 -21.33 24.78
C LEU A 130 -10.26 -20.12 25.72
N HIS A 131 -10.74 -18.99 25.22
CA HIS A 131 -10.85 -17.69 25.91
C HIS A 131 -12.17 -17.01 25.58
#